data_AF-A0A7S0DVP3-F1
#
_entry.id   AF-A0A7S0DVP3-F1
#
_cell.length_a   1.000
_cell.length_b   1.000
_cell.length_c   1.000
_cell.angle_alpha   90.00
_cell.angle_beta   90.00
_cell.angle_gamma   90.00
#
_symmetry.space_group_name_H-M   'P 1'
#
loop_
_entity.id
_entity.type
_entity.pdbx_description
1 polymer ?
#
loop_
_entity_poly.entity_id
_entity_poly.type
_entity_poly.pdbx_seq_one_letter_code
_entity_poly.pdbx_strand_id
1 'polypeptide(L)'
;ANMASVVLVTGGARSGKSGYGQKFCERICGQPVYVATAQQWDKDMKQRISRHVADRGPNWKTIECQLNLSENAEHYRGKAVLVDCLTLWLTNFFMEEGVFSMPKGDEETVTVSSDMKPAETALQKAKQEFDKLVSQWDVTFVFVTNEIGSGVHPEHSLSRVFVDCQGWLNQHVSARADRVVHMVAGQPHMIKEPKPADIPCYPPLDSAMRIEQASLDQLLSTRGMAMEPEGYFLVSVDRNIQRISAEFHSCIVDDQGRVCDLEGNVIPCDADRKVPPVKRFEGRTAKEMTVMVFEEWKACPLKSLVHAAYLGREFQKAELALTQGLKYVQD
;
A
#
# COMPACT_ATOMS: atom_id res chain seq x y z
N ALA A 1 10.55 1.68 13.34
CA ALA A 1 10.51 0.25 13.00
C ALA A 1 9.29 0.03 12.13
N ASN A 2 9.41 -0.67 11.00
CA ASN A 2 8.24 -0.94 10.15
C ASN A 2 7.29 -1.91 10.86
N MET A 3 5.99 -1.60 10.81
CA MET A 3 4.96 -2.52 11.31
C MET A 3 4.87 -3.74 10.39
N ALA A 4 4.47 -4.89 10.96
CA ALA A 4 4.26 -6.09 10.17
C ALA A 4 3.09 -5.90 9.19
N SER A 5 3.25 -6.44 7.99
CA SER A 5 2.15 -6.54 7.03
C SER A 5 1.26 -7.72 7.37
N VAL A 6 -0.05 -7.53 7.30
CA VAL A 6 -1.05 -8.52 7.73
C VAL A 6 -2.02 -8.80 6.59
N VAL A 7 -2.14 -10.07 6.23
CA VAL A 7 -3.11 -10.59 5.26
C VAL A 7 -4.03 -11.56 5.98
N LEU A 8 -5.34 -11.32 5.88
CA LEU A 8 -6.35 -12.23 6.41
C LEU A 8 -7.02 -12.99 5.27
N VAL A 9 -7.04 -14.31 5.35
CA VAL A 9 -7.73 -15.21 4.41
C VAL A 9 -8.83 -15.94 5.17
N THR A 10 -10.08 -15.55 4.92
CA THR A 10 -11.26 -16.14 5.56
C THR A 10 -12.10 -16.95 4.57
N GLY A 11 -13.00 -17.79 5.07
CA GLY A 11 -13.98 -18.52 4.27
C GLY A 11 -14.40 -19.83 4.92
N GLY A 12 -15.40 -20.49 4.31
CA GLY A 12 -15.95 -21.75 4.82
C GLY A 12 -14.95 -22.91 4.89
N ALA A 13 -15.39 -24.03 5.44
CA ALA A 13 -14.63 -25.28 5.38
C ALA A 13 -14.43 -25.71 3.92
N ARG A 14 -13.23 -26.18 3.56
CA ARG A 14 -12.85 -26.61 2.21
C ARG A 14 -13.04 -25.55 1.10
N SER A 15 -13.04 -24.27 1.44
CA SER A 15 -13.15 -23.18 0.46
C SER A 15 -11.88 -22.88 -0.35
N GLY A 16 -10.75 -23.51 -0.01
CA GLY A 16 -9.44 -23.28 -0.65
C GLY A 16 -8.55 -22.25 0.07
N LYS A 17 -8.95 -21.75 1.24
CA LYS A 17 -8.20 -20.73 2.00
C LYS A 17 -6.75 -21.07 2.36
N SER A 18 -6.49 -22.28 2.85
CA SER A 18 -5.12 -22.71 3.19
C SER A 18 -4.22 -22.75 1.96
N GLY A 19 -4.72 -23.28 0.84
CA GLY A 19 -3.98 -23.33 -0.42
C GLY A 19 -3.73 -21.94 -1.01
N TYR A 20 -4.69 -21.01 -0.88
CA TYR A 20 -4.49 -19.62 -1.27
C TYR A 20 -3.40 -18.95 -0.40
N GLY A 21 -3.47 -19.12 0.93
CA GLY A 21 -2.48 -18.57 1.86
C GLY A 21 -1.07 -19.11 1.58
N GLN A 22 -0.94 -20.40 1.30
CA GLN A 22 0.34 -21.03 0.94
C GLN A 22 0.95 -20.40 -0.32
N LYS A 23 0.18 -20.35 -1.42
CA LYS A 23 0.62 -19.76 -2.69
C LYS A 23 0.95 -18.28 -2.54
N PHE A 24 0.25 -17.57 -1.67
CA PHE A 24 0.55 -16.18 -1.37
C PHE A 24 1.94 -16.04 -0.74
N CYS A 25 2.24 -16.83 0.29
CA CYS A 25 3.56 -16.82 0.95
C CYS A 25 4.69 -17.18 -0.03
N GLU A 26 4.51 -18.21 -0.86
CA GLU A 26 5.51 -18.67 -1.83
C GLU A 26 5.86 -17.61 -2.90
N ARG A 27 4.90 -16.72 -3.25
CA ARG A 27 5.15 -15.64 -4.21
C ARG A 27 6.02 -14.52 -3.65
N ILE A 28 5.97 -14.27 -2.35
CA ILE A 28 6.61 -13.12 -1.70
C ILE A 28 7.86 -13.52 -0.89
N CYS A 29 8.07 -14.81 -0.64
CA CYS A 29 9.17 -15.30 0.18
C CYS A 29 9.65 -16.66 -0.31
N GLY A 30 10.96 -16.80 -0.53
CA GLY A 30 11.58 -18.07 -0.93
C GLY A 30 11.70 -19.11 0.20
N GLN A 31 11.58 -18.69 1.47
CA GLN A 31 11.65 -19.57 2.66
C GLN A 31 10.52 -19.26 3.65
N PRO A 32 9.25 -19.52 3.28
CA PRO A 32 8.11 -19.22 4.14
C PRO A 32 8.06 -20.11 5.39
N VAL A 33 7.42 -19.59 6.44
CA VAL A 33 7.20 -20.30 7.71
C VAL A 33 5.72 -20.67 7.82
N TYR A 34 5.44 -21.91 8.17
CA TYR A 34 4.11 -22.37 8.55
C TYR A 34 4.02 -22.50 10.07
N VAL A 35 2.99 -21.89 10.66
CA VAL A 35 2.69 -22.00 12.09
C VAL A 35 1.42 -22.81 12.26
N ALA A 36 1.60 -24.01 12.81
CA ALA A 36 0.50 -24.92 13.13
C ALA A 36 -0.04 -24.57 14.52
N THR A 37 -1.29 -24.08 14.58
CA THR A 37 -1.96 -23.77 15.85
C THR A 37 -2.74 -24.95 16.40
N ALA A 38 -3.07 -25.94 15.56
CA ALA A 38 -3.82 -27.12 15.95
C ALA A 38 -3.05 -28.00 16.97
N GLN A 39 -3.71 -28.45 18.03
CA GLN A 39 -3.25 -29.58 18.84
C GLN A 39 -3.64 -30.91 18.18
N GLN A 40 -2.78 -31.92 18.22
CA GLN A 40 -3.06 -33.23 17.61
C GLN A 40 -4.04 -34.07 18.46
N TRP A 41 -5.35 -33.86 18.27
CA TRP A 41 -6.38 -34.54 19.09
C TRP A 41 -6.99 -35.81 18.45
N ASP A 42 -6.93 -35.98 17.12
CA ASP A 42 -7.56 -37.11 16.40
C ASP A 42 -6.65 -37.62 15.25
N LYS A 43 -6.73 -38.92 14.93
CA LYS A 43 -6.18 -39.58 13.74
C LYS A 43 -6.55 -38.86 12.44
N ASP A 44 -7.77 -38.32 12.32
CA ASP A 44 -8.19 -37.54 11.15
C ASP A 44 -7.44 -36.20 11.02
N MET A 45 -7.13 -35.57 12.15
CA MET A 45 -6.33 -34.34 12.20
C MET A 45 -4.87 -34.64 11.88
N LYS A 46 -4.32 -35.78 12.33
CA LYS A 46 -2.97 -36.25 11.95
C LYS A 46 -2.83 -36.50 10.45
N GLN A 47 -3.84 -37.12 9.80
CA GLN A 47 -3.82 -37.31 8.35
C GLN A 47 -3.93 -35.99 7.56
N ARG A 48 -4.66 -34.99 8.08
CA ARG A 48 -4.71 -33.66 7.48
C ARG A 48 -3.38 -32.92 7.60
N ILE A 49 -2.77 -32.95 8.79
CA ILE A 49 -1.46 -32.35 9.03
C ILE A 49 -0.41 -33.00 8.13
N SER A 50 -0.38 -34.33 8.02
CA SER A 50 0.60 -35.03 7.18
C SER A 50 0.45 -34.70 5.69
N ARG A 51 -0.78 -34.59 5.17
CA ARG A 51 -1.03 -34.12 3.79
C ARG A 51 -0.56 -32.69 3.60
N HIS A 52 -0.87 -31.78 4.53
CA HIS A 52 -0.38 -30.40 4.44
C HIS A 52 1.14 -30.28 4.54
N VAL A 53 1.80 -31.14 5.33
CA VAL A 53 3.27 -31.22 5.35
C VAL A 53 3.81 -31.74 4.03
N ALA A 54 3.19 -32.76 3.43
CA ALA A 54 3.60 -33.33 2.15
C ALA A 54 3.39 -32.40 0.95
N ASP A 55 2.34 -31.56 0.98
CA ASP A 55 2.05 -30.56 -0.06
C ASP A 55 2.99 -29.34 0.00
N ARG A 56 3.80 -29.22 1.06
CA ARG A 56 4.77 -28.13 1.23
C ARG A 56 6.15 -28.58 0.74
N GLY A 57 6.72 -27.81 -0.20
CA GLY A 57 8.07 -28.06 -0.70
C GLY A 57 9.16 -27.91 0.38
N PRO A 58 10.41 -28.32 0.10
CA PRO A 58 11.52 -28.35 1.08
C PRO A 58 11.88 -26.96 1.65
N ASN A 59 11.39 -25.90 1.04
CA ASN A 59 11.69 -24.52 1.43
C ASN A 59 10.84 -24.03 2.62
N TRP A 60 9.86 -24.80 3.08
CA TRP A 60 9.00 -24.45 4.20
C TRP A 60 9.60 -24.85 5.54
N LYS A 61 9.64 -23.92 6.50
CA LYS A 61 9.89 -24.23 7.92
C LYS A 61 8.55 -24.37 8.64
N THR A 62 8.34 -25.47 9.38
CA THR A 62 7.14 -25.63 10.23
C THR A 62 7.48 -25.36 11.69
N ILE A 63 6.61 -24.62 12.38
CA ILE A 63 6.67 -24.35 13.82
C ILE A 63 5.30 -24.71 14.41
N GLU A 64 5.29 -25.55 15.44
CA GLU A 64 4.08 -25.83 16.20
C GLU A 64 4.01 -24.84 17.36
N CYS A 65 2.94 -24.04 17.43
CA CYS A 65 2.74 -23.07 18.50
C CYS A 65 1.25 -22.84 18.72
N GLN A 66 0.79 -23.14 19.93
CA GLN A 66 -0.64 -23.24 20.23
C GLN A 66 -1.24 -21.97 20.82
N LEU A 67 -0.43 -21.16 21.53
CA LEU A 67 -0.88 -19.97 22.24
C LEU A 67 0.03 -18.77 21.91
N ASN A 68 1.26 -18.77 22.44
CA ASN A 68 2.16 -17.61 22.41
C ASN A 68 2.96 -17.50 21.09
N LEU A 69 2.27 -17.22 19.99
CA LEU A 69 2.86 -17.10 18.66
C LEU A 69 4.03 -16.10 18.61
N SER A 70 3.95 -15.02 19.38
CA SER A 70 4.96 -13.95 19.47
C SER A 70 6.31 -14.41 20.04
N GLU A 71 6.36 -15.50 20.80
CA GLU A 71 7.61 -16.03 21.35
C GLU A 71 8.54 -16.60 20.27
N ASN A 72 8.00 -16.93 19.09
CA ASN A 72 8.75 -17.48 17.97
C ASN A 72 9.20 -16.39 16.96
N ALA A 73 9.09 -15.11 17.32
CA ALA A 73 9.25 -14.01 16.38
C ALA A 73 10.62 -13.92 15.68
N GLU A 74 11.68 -14.37 16.35
CA GLU A 74 13.01 -14.51 15.77
C GLU A 74 13.05 -15.42 14.53
N HIS A 75 12.18 -16.43 14.47
CA HIS A 75 12.08 -17.33 13.33
C HIS A 75 11.29 -16.74 12.16
N TYR A 76 10.54 -15.67 12.41
CA TYR A 76 9.66 -15.02 11.44
C TYR A 76 10.33 -13.89 10.67
N ARG A 77 11.31 -13.21 11.29
CA ARG A 77 11.94 -12.00 10.74
C ARG A 77 12.40 -12.17 9.29
N GLY A 78 11.98 -11.25 8.41
CA GLY A 78 12.31 -11.22 6.99
C GLY A 78 11.58 -12.29 6.16
N LYS A 79 10.55 -12.95 6.70
CA LYS A 79 9.83 -14.04 6.04
C LYS A 79 8.34 -13.76 5.90
N ALA A 80 7.70 -14.56 5.05
CA ALA A 80 6.25 -14.71 5.05
C ALA A 80 5.85 -15.86 6.00
N VAL A 81 4.88 -15.60 6.88
CA VAL A 81 4.44 -16.54 7.92
C VAL A 81 2.97 -16.87 7.72
N LEU A 82 2.65 -18.12 7.41
CA LEU A 82 1.29 -18.63 7.30
C LEU A 82 0.85 -19.22 8.64
N VAL A 83 -0.15 -18.60 9.28
CA VAL A 83 -0.75 -19.08 10.53
C VAL A 83 -2.08 -19.77 10.19
N ASP A 84 -2.15 -21.08 10.36
CA ASP A 84 -3.33 -21.90 10.02
C ASP A 84 -3.75 -22.76 11.24
N CYS A 85 -4.89 -22.49 11.88
CA CYS A 85 -5.80 -21.34 11.68
C CYS A 85 -6.12 -20.62 12.98
N LEU A 86 -6.59 -19.38 12.85
CA LEU A 86 -7.11 -18.57 13.96
C LEU A 86 -8.27 -19.26 14.69
N THR A 87 -9.04 -20.09 13.99
CA THR A 87 -10.16 -20.82 14.60
C THR A 87 -9.67 -21.83 15.63
N LEU A 88 -8.70 -22.67 15.27
CA LEU A 88 -8.12 -23.62 16.22
C LEU A 88 -7.26 -22.92 17.28
N TRP A 89 -6.65 -21.79 16.92
CA TRP A 89 -5.93 -20.97 17.88
C TRP A 89 -6.83 -20.44 18.99
N LEU A 90 -8.02 -19.91 18.63
CA LEU A 90 -9.02 -19.49 19.62
C LEU A 90 -9.54 -20.67 20.45
N THR A 91 -9.71 -21.84 19.83
CA THR A 91 -10.06 -23.07 20.54
C THR A 91 -9.05 -23.41 21.64
N ASN A 92 -7.74 -23.24 21.39
CA ASN A 92 -6.72 -23.48 22.40
C ASN A 92 -6.83 -22.51 23.59
N PHE A 93 -7.10 -21.23 23.35
CA PHE A 93 -7.35 -20.28 24.43
C PHE A 93 -8.60 -20.63 25.24
N PHE A 94 -9.67 -21.10 24.57
CA PHE A 94 -10.88 -21.54 25.27
C PHE A 94 -10.59 -22.71 26.21
N MET A 95 -9.72 -23.65 25.81
CA MET A 95 -9.30 -24.75 26.66
C MET A 95 -8.40 -24.29 27.81
N GLU A 96 -7.43 -23.41 27.53
CA GLU A 96 -6.53 -22.84 28.55
C GLU A 96 -7.30 -22.09 29.65
N GLU A 97 -8.31 -21.31 29.27
CA GLU A 97 -9.16 -20.62 30.24
C GLU A 97 -10.24 -21.52 30.88
N GLY A 98 -10.32 -22.80 30.50
CA GLY A 98 -11.27 -23.74 31.09
C GLY A 98 -12.73 -23.53 30.65
N VAL A 99 -12.97 -22.94 29.47
CA VAL A 99 -14.31 -22.84 28.87
C VAL A 99 -14.89 -24.24 28.63
N PHE A 100 -14.05 -25.12 28.11
CA PHE A 100 -14.33 -26.55 28.02
C PHE A 100 -13.04 -27.35 28.16
N SER A 101 -13.16 -28.62 28.55
CA SER A 101 -12.05 -29.57 28.56
C SER A 101 -12.37 -30.76 27.67
N MET A 102 -11.35 -31.24 26.96
CA MET A 102 -11.46 -32.48 26.20
C MET A 102 -11.59 -33.66 27.18
N PRO A 103 -12.35 -34.70 26.81
CA PRO A 103 -12.48 -35.90 27.63
C PRO A 103 -11.11 -36.55 27.88
N LYS A 104 -10.92 -37.14 29.06
CA LYS A 104 -9.71 -37.92 29.39
C LYS A 104 -10.03 -39.41 29.35
N GLY A 105 -9.29 -40.19 28.55
CA GLY A 105 -9.49 -41.64 28.44
C GLY A 105 -10.66 -42.00 27.53
N ASP A 106 -11.48 -42.98 27.95
CA ASP A 106 -12.62 -43.50 27.18
C ASP A 106 -13.93 -42.71 27.43
N GLU A 107 -13.88 -41.60 28.16
CA GLU A 107 -15.05 -40.72 28.32
C GLU A 107 -15.37 -40.03 26.99
N GLU A 108 -16.63 -40.02 26.57
CA GLU A 108 -17.08 -39.31 25.36
C GLU A 108 -17.57 -37.88 25.65
N THR A 109 -17.74 -37.52 26.93
CA THR A 109 -18.40 -36.28 27.34
C THR A 109 -17.41 -35.13 27.55
N VAL A 110 -17.57 -34.07 26.75
CA VAL A 110 -16.89 -32.77 26.92
C VAL A 110 -17.45 -32.07 28.17
N THR A 111 -16.56 -31.65 29.08
CA THR A 111 -16.98 -30.82 30.22
C THR A 111 -16.98 -29.36 29.81
N VAL A 112 -18.08 -28.65 30.05
CA VAL A 112 -18.23 -27.23 29.71
C VAL A 112 -18.45 -26.43 30.99
N SER A 113 -17.77 -25.30 31.12
CA SER A 113 -17.98 -24.37 32.23
C SER A 113 -19.43 -23.88 32.28
N SER A 114 -19.98 -23.74 33.49
CA SER A 114 -21.30 -23.13 33.68
C SER A 114 -21.28 -21.61 33.54
N ASP A 115 -20.12 -20.97 33.78
CA ASP A 115 -19.87 -19.54 33.54
C ASP A 115 -19.18 -19.35 32.18
N MET A 116 -19.62 -18.37 31.40
CA MET A 116 -19.09 -18.04 30.07
C MET A 116 -18.06 -16.89 30.10
N LYS A 117 -17.82 -16.25 31.26
CA LYS A 117 -16.72 -15.27 31.42
C LYS A 117 -15.33 -15.76 30.99
N PRO A 118 -14.97 -17.06 31.14
CA PRO A 118 -13.70 -17.54 30.63
C PRO A 118 -13.56 -17.41 29.10
N ALA A 119 -14.67 -17.43 28.34
CA ALA A 119 -14.63 -17.25 26.90
C ALA A 119 -14.25 -15.82 26.48
N GLU A 120 -14.75 -14.82 27.22
CA GLU A 120 -14.35 -13.42 27.02
C GLU A 120 -12.87 -13.22 27.34
N THR A 121 -12.39 -13.86 28.41
CA THR A 121 -10.97 -13.83 28.81
C THR A 121 -10.09 -14.47 27.72
N ALA A 122 -10.52 -15.61 27.17
CA ALA A 122 -9.83 -16.29 26.09
C ALA A 122 -9.74 -15.43 24.83
N LEU A 123 -10.86 -14.79 24.42
CA LEU A 123 -10.88 -13.86 23.30
C LEU A 123 -9.93 -12.69 23.54
N GLN A 124 -9.93 -12.12 24.74
CA GLN A 124 -9.08 -10.99 25.07
C GLN A 124 -7.59 -11.35 25.02
N LYS A 125 -7.21 -12.52 25.54
CA LYS A 125 -5.83 -13.04 25.45
C LYS A 125 -5.40 -13.27 24.00
N ALA A 126 -6.27 -13.85 23.17
CA ALA A 126 -5.99 -14.04 21.74
C ALA A 126 -5.77 -12.70 21.01
N LYS A 127 -6.59 -11.68 21.29
CA LYS A 127 -6.41 -10.33 20.71
C LYS A 127 -5.09 -9.69 21.15
N GLN A 128 -4.78 -9.76 22.44
CA GLN A 128 -3.52 -9.21 22.98
C GLN A 128 -2.29 -9.88 22.37
N GLU A 129 -2.33 -11.20 22.21
CA GLU A 129 -1.22 -11.94 21.61
C GLU A 129 -1.08 -11.64 20.12
N PHE A 130 -2.19 -11.47 19.39
CA PHE A 130 -2.17 -11.00 18.00
C PHE A 130 -1.53 -9.61 17.89
N ASP A 131 -1.97 -8.66 18.72
CA ASP A 131 -1.46 -7.29 18.70
C ASP A 131 0.05 -7.26 19.01
N LYS A 132 0.49 -8.05 19.99
CA LYS A 132 1.91 -8.24 20.32
C LYS A 132 2.69 -8.80 19.13
N LEU A 133 2.17 -9.86 18.49
CA LEU A 133 2.79 -10.52 17.34
C LEU A 133 3.00 -9.57 16.15
N VAL A 134 2.06 -8.66 15.87
CA VAL A 134 2.10 -7.81 14.66
C VAL A 134 2.63 -6.39 14.90
N SER A 135 3.03 -6.08 16.14
CA SER A 135 3.42 -4.72 16.55
C SER A 135 4.76 -4.24 15.96
N GLN A 136 5.78 -5.09 15.83
CA GLN A 136 7.16 -4.63 15.53
C GLN A 136 8.02 -5.63 14.75
N TRP A 137 7.71 -5.90 13.48
CA TRP A 137 8.51 -6.84 12.68
C TRP A 137 8.53 -6.50 11.20
N ASP A 138 9.69 -6.72 10.57
CA ASP A 138 9.81 -6.82 9.11
C ASP A 138 9.35 -8.21 8.66
N VAL A 139 8.04 -8.45 8.71
CA VAL A 139 7.39 -9.75 8.49
C VAL A 139 6.06 -9.54 7.79
N THR A 140 5.69 -10.48 6.91
CA THR A 140 4.33 -10.59 6.38
C THR A 140 3.62 -11.77 7.02
N PHE A 141 2.61 -11.51 7.85
CA PHE A 141 1.77 -12.56 8.41
C PHE A 141 0.54 -12.79 7.52
N VAL A 142 0.28 -14.05 7.22
CA VAL A 142 -0.91 -14.52 6.52
C VAL A 142 -1.71 -15.38 7.48
N PHE A 143 -2.83 -14.86 7.97
CA PHE A 143 -3.71 -15.57 8.88
C PHE A 143 -4.83 -16.25 8.12
N VAL A 144 -5.00 -17.55 8.34
CA VAL A 144 -6.15 -18.30 7.84
C VAL A 144 -7.18 -18.42 8.95
N THR A 145 -8.45 -18.18 8.63
CA THR A 145 -9.56 -18.34 9.57
C THR A 145 -10.78 -18.91 8.89
N ASN A 146 -11.65 -19.59 9.65
CA ASN A 146 -12.94 -20.00 9.15
C ASN A 146 -13.97 -18.88 9.31
N GLU A 147 -14.85 -18.76 8.30
CA GLU A 147 -16.10 -18.04 8.45
C GLU A 147 -17.18 -19.03 8.92
N ILE A 148 -17.62 -18.89 10.18
CA ILE A 148 -18.57 -19.81 10.83
C ILE A 148 -19.87 -19.12 11.28
N GLY A 149 -19.97 -17.80 11.13
CA GLY A 149 -21.14 -17.02 11.54
C GLY A 149 -22.24 -16.88 10.48
N SER A 150 -22.06 -17.45 9.28
CA SER A 150 -23.02 -17.31 8.17
C SER A 150 -24.12 -18.38 8.13
N GLY A 151 -24.19 -19.25 9.15
CA GLY A 151 -25.17 -20.33 9.26
C GLY A 151 -26.30 -20.01 10.25
N VAL A 152 -27.06 -21.04 10.61
CA VAL A 152 -28.07 -20.95 11.68
C VAL A 152 -27.37 -20.85 13.04
N HIS A 153 -27.97 -20.12 13.98
CA HIS A 153 -27.47 -20.06 15.35
C HIS A 153 -27.38 -21.48 15.96
N PRO A 154 -26.23 -21.87 16.52
CA PRO A 154 -26.09 -23.17 17.16
C PRO A 154 -27.09 -23.37 18.32
N GLU A 155 -27.55 -24.60 18.52
CA GLU A 155 -28.45 -24.96 19.63
C GLU A 155 -27.72 -24.98 20.99
N HIS A 156 -26.44 -25.33 20.99
CA HIS A 156 -25.63 -25.38 22.21
C HIS A 156 -25.04 -24.00 22.56
N SER A 157 -25.10 -23.65 23.85
CA SER A 157 -24.58 -22.37 24.38
C SER A 157 -23.10 -22.17 24.08
N LEU A 158 -22.28 -23.20 24.28
CA LEU A 158 -20.85 -23.17 23.98
C LEU A 158 -20.58 -22.80 22.52
N SER A 159 -21.30 -23.43 21.60
CA SER A 159 -21.14 -23.17 20.17
C SER A 159 -21.54 -21.74 19.78
N ARG A 160 -22.60 -21.19 20.39
CA ARG A 160 -22.97 -19.77 20.19
C ARG A 160 -21.85 -18.84 20.65
N VAL A 161 -21.38 -19.02 21.87
CA VAL A 161 -20.31 -18.18 22.45
C VAL A 161 -19.02 -18.28 21.62
N PHE A 162 -18.67 -19.47 21.15
CA PHE A 162 -17.51 -19.65 20.28
C PHE A 162 -17.68 -18.95 18.93
N VAL A 163 -18.84 -19.09 18.28
CA VAL A 163 -19.13 -18.39 17.00
C VAL A 163 -19.02 -16.88 17.17
N ASP A 164 -19.60 -16.33 18.25
CA ASP A 164 -19.51 -14.90 18.56
C ASP A 164 -18.06 -14.46 18.78
N CYS A 165 -17.30 -15.18 19.62
CA CYS A 165 -15.90 -14.88 19.89
C CYS A 165 -15.03 -14.99 18.63
N GLN A 166 -15.27 -15.99 17.77
CA GLN A 166 -14.58 -16.15 16.50
C GLN A 166 -14.87 -14.98 15.56
N GLY A 167 -16.12 -14.53 15.49
CA GLY A 167 -16.52 -13.35 14.72
C GLY A 167 -15.80 -12.09 15.23
N TRP A 168 -15.74 -11.88 16.54
CA TRP A 168 -15.03 -10.75 17.14
C TRP A 168 -13.52 -10.80 16.92
N LEU A 169 -12.91 -11.99 16.96
CA LEU A 169 -11.49 -12.16 16.63
C LEU A 169 -11.23 -11.86 15.15
N ASN A 170 -12.05 -12.39 14.23
CA ASN A 170 -11.95 -12.13 12.81
C ASN A 170 -12.05 -10.62 12.50
N GLN A 171 -12.98 -9.91 13.15
CA GLN A 171 -13.11 -8.45 13.02
C GLN A 171 -11.87 -7.71 13.51
N HIS A 172 -11.32 -8.10 14.68
CA HIS A 172 -10.10 -7.49 15.24
C HIS A 172 -8.91 -7.63 14.30
N VAL A 173 -8.68 -8.84 13.77
CA VAL A 173 -7.59 -9.10 12.81
C VAL A 173 -7.83 -8.37 11.49
N SER A 174 -9.07 -8.38 10.97
CA SER A 174 -9.45 -7.70 9.72
C SER A 174 -9.23 -6.18 9.77
N ALA A 175 -9.52 -5.55 10.92
CA ALA A 175 -9.30 -4.12 11.12
C ALA A 175 -7.81 -3.76 10.94
N ARG A 176 -6.91 -4.59 11.49
CA ARG A 176 -5.45 -4.43 11.39
C ARG A 176 -4.85 -4.92 10.07
N ALA A 177 -5.53 -5.80 9.35
CA ALA A 177 -5.06 -6.38 8.09
C ALA A 177 -4.89 -5.33 7.00
N ASP A 178 -3.80 -5.39 6.24
CA ASP A 178 -3.64 -4.58 5.03
C ASP A 178 -4.51 -5.15 3.89
N ARG A 179 -4.71 -6.47 3.89
CA ARG A 179 -5.50 -7.18 2.88
C ARG A 179 -6.42 -8.20 3.54
N VAL A 180 -7.67 -8.27 3.05
CA VAL A 180 -8.65 -9.28 3.48
C VAL A 180 -9.22 -9.98 2.25
N VAL A 181 -9.12 -11.31 2.23
CA VAL A 181 -9.60 -12.17 1.15
C VAL A 181 -10.63 -13.14 1.72
N HIS A 182 -11.81 -13.18 1.11
CA HIS A 182 -12.82 -14.19 1.38
C HIS A 182 -12.79 -15.27 0.29
N MET A 183 -12.66 -16.52 0.67
CA MET A 183 -12.54 -17.65 -0.24
C MET A 183 -13.87 -18.40 -0.37
N VAL A 184 -14.33 -18.60 -1.61
CA VAL A 184 -15.56 -19.33 -1.94
C VAL A 184 -15.28 -20.30 -3.08
N ALA A 185 -15.51 -21.61 -2.88
CA ALA A 185 -15.32 -22.64 -3.90
C ALA A 185 -13.96 -22.56 -4.64
N GLY A 186 -12.88 -22.24 -3.92
CA GLY A 186 -11.54 -22.08 -4.48
C GLY A 186 -11.26 -20.71 -5.11
N GLN A 187 -12.25 -19.80 -5.15
CA GLN A 187 -12.13 -18.47 -5.75
C GLN A 187 -11.87 -17.40 -4.67
N PRO A 188 -10.87 -16.52 -4.87
CA PRO A 188 -10.59 -15.41 -3.97
C PRO A 188 -11.46 -14.20 -4.28
N HIS A 189 -12.18 -13.69 -3.28
CA HIS A 189 -12.91 -12.43 -3.33
C HIS A 189 -12.20 -11.41 -2.44
N MET A 190 -11.70 -10.32 -3.04
CA MET A 190 -11.01 -9.28 -2.30
C MET A 190 -12.02 -8.41 -1.55
N ILE A 191 -11.89 -8.33 -0.22
CA ILE A 191 -12.75 -7.52 0.65
C ILE A 191 -12.06 -6.21 1.04
N LYS A 192 -10.76 -6.28 1.31
CA LYS A 192 -9.92 -5.12 1.64
C LYS A 192 -8.65 -5.20 0.82
N GLU A 193 -8.39 -4.16 0.04
CA GLU A 193 -7.14 -4.00 -0.69
C GLU A 193 -6.09 -3.27 0.18
N PRO A 194 -4.79 -3.56 -0.04
CA PRO A 194 -3.75 -2.74 0.56
C PRO A 194 -4.00 -1.30 0.14
N LYS A 195 -3.88 -0.37 1.10
CA LYS A 195 -3.84 1.05 0.74
C LYS A 195 -2.76 1.20 -0.34
N PRO A 196 -3.06 1.89 -1.45
CA PRO A 196 -2.00 2.26 -2.38
C PRO A 196 -0.88 2.85 -1.53
N ALA A 197 0.34 2.34 -1.70
CA ALA A 197 1.47 3.09 -1.18
C ALA A 197 1.33 4.52 -1.72
N ASP A 198 1.82 5.52 -0.99
CA ASP A 198 2.10 6.82 -1.59
C ASP A 198 3.17 6.55 -2.66
N ILE A 199 2.75 6.08 -3.84
CA ILE A 199 3.61 5.82 -4.98
C ILE A 199 4.03 7.23 -5.39
N PRO A 200 5.30 7.60 -5.19
CA PRO A 200 5.77 8.86 -5.74
C PRO A 200 5.51 8.76 -7.25
N CYS A 201 4.89 9.78 -7.85
CA CYS A 201 4.62 9.81 -9.29
C CYS A 201 5.88 9.57 -10.15
N TYR A 202 7.06 9.66 -9.53
CA TYR A 202 8.35 9.24 -10.07
C TYR A 202 8.99 8.21 -9.16
N PRO A 203 8.97 6.90 -9.47
CA PRO A 203 9.83 5.95 -8.78
C PRO A 203 11.29 6.41 -8.93
N PRO A 204 12.16 6.16 -7.93
CA PRO A 204 13.56 6.54 -8.03
C PRO A 204 14.20 5.79 -9.21
N LEU A 205 14.47 6.52 -10.29
CA LEU A 205 15.22 6.02 -11.45
C LEU A 205 16.66 5.71 -11.01
N ASP A 206 17.23 4.63 -11.53
CA ASP A 206 18.66 4.38 -11.38
C ASP A 206 19.49 5.43 -12.16
N SER A 207 20.81 5.44 -11.94
CA SER A 207 21.68 6.44 -12.54
C SER A 207 21.75 6.37 -14.07
N ALA A 208 21.62 5.18 -14.66
CA ALA A 208 21.67 5.00 -16.10
C ALA A 208 20.40 5.56 -16.77
N MET A 209 19.23 5.24 -16.20
CA MET A 209 17.94 5.75 -16.67
C MET A 209 17.86 7.29 -16.57
N ARG A 210 18.45 7.89 -15.53
CA ARG A 210 18.50 9.37 -15.40
C ARG A 210 19.33 10.03 -16.51
N ILE A 211 20.45 9.41 -16.91
CA ILE A 211 21.30 9.95 -17.98
C ILE A 211 20.59 9.83 -19.33
N GLU A 212 19.96 8.69 -19.59
CA GLU A 212 19.18 8.47 -20.81
C GLU A 212 18.02 9.46 -20.92
N GLN A 213 17.25 9.64 -19.85
CA GLN A 213 16.15 10.59 -19.80
C GLN A 213 16.63 12.03 -20.01
N ALA A 214 17.70 12.46 -19.34
CA ALA A 214 18.25 13.80 -19.50
C ALA A 214 18.74 14.06 -20.94
N SER A 215 19.31 13.04 -21.59
CA SER A 215 19.76 13.13 -22.99
C SER A 215 18.58 13.24 -23.94
N LEU A 216 17.51 12.48 -23.70
CA LEU A 216 16.28 12.53 -24.49
C LEU A 216 15.57 13.88 -24.34
N ASP A 217 15.46 14.38 -23.11
CA ASP A 217 14.87 15.69 -22.82
C ASP A 217 15.66 16.80 -23.55
N GLN A 218 16.99 16.81 -23.44
CA GLN A 218 17.83 17.79 -24.16
C GLN A 218 17.62 17.72 -25.68
N LEU A 219 17.60 16.52 -26.26
CA LEU A 219 17.35 16.34 -27.69
C LEU A 219 15.98 16.92 -28.09
N LEU A 220 14.93 16.59 -27.34
CA LEU A 220 13.57 17.03 -27.64
C LEU A 220 13.37 18.53 -27.42
N SER A 221 14.10 19.15 -26.50
CA SER A 221 13.99 20.58 -26.20
C SER A 221 14.71 21.47 -27.24
N THR A 222 15.65 20.92 -28.01
CA THR A 222 16.29 21.65 -29.12
C THR A 222 15.43 21.77 -30.39
N ARG A 223 14.22 21.20 -30.40
CA ARG A 223 13.33 21.29 -31.56
C ARG A 223 12.77 22.71 -31.73
N GLY A 224 12.57 23.13 -32.97
CA GLY A 224 11.89 24.39 -33.26
C GLY A 224 10.42 24.36 -32.80
N MET A 225 9.99 25.44 -32.14
CA MET A 225 8.60 25.67 -31.77
C MET A 225 8.15 27.06 -32.25
N ALA A 226 6.96 27.14 -32.84
CA ALA A 226 6.38 28.42 -33.25
C ALA A 226 5.87 29.18 -32.02
N MET A 227 6.39 30.39 -31.81
CA MET A 227 6.04 31.21 -30.66
C MET A 227 4.60 31.75 -30.74
N GLU A 228 3.98 32.02 -29.58
CA GLU A 228 2.74 32.81 -29.58
C GLU A 228 3.07 34.24 -30.02
N PRO A 229 2.24 34.86 -30.88
CA PRO A 229 2.50 36.20 -31.37
C PRO A 229 2.27 37.27 -30.29
N GLU A 230 1.47 36.98 -29.26
CA GLU A 230 1.07 37.96 -28.24
C GLU A 230 2.05 38.06 -27.06
N GLY A 231 2.92 37.07 -26.85
CA GLY A 231 3.87 37.09 -25.74
C GLY A 231 4.55 35.76 -25.41
N TYR A 232 5.41 35.81 -24.40
CA TYR A 232 6.20 34.68 -23.91
C TYR A 232 6.25 34.63 -22.40
N PHE A 233 6.66 33.47 -21.86
CA PHE A 233 6.82 33.26 -20.42
C PHE A 233 8.28 33.04 -20.05
N LEU A 234 8.70 33.69 -18.98
CA LEU A 234 9.94 33.39 -18.27
C LEU A 234 9.60 32.70 -16.96
N VAL A 235 10.14 31.50 -16.78
CA VAL A 235 9.95 30.69 -15.57
C VAL A 235 11.22 30.74 -14.75
N SER A 236 11.06 30.83 -13.43
CA SER A 236 12.19 30.83 -12.50
C SER A 236 11.81 30.13 -11.19
N VAL A 237 12.82 29.74 -10.42
CA VAL A 237 12.65 29.08 -9.12
C VAL A 237 13.34 29.91 -8.06
N ASP A 238 12.59 30.38 -7.07
CA ASP A 238 13.11 31.00 -5.86
C ASP A 238 13.16 29.97 -4.73
N ARG A 239 14.39 29.60 -4.35
CA ARG A 239 14.64 28.61 -3.30
C ARG A 239 14.52 29.18 -1.90
N ASN A 240 14.67 30.49 -1.71
CA ASN A 240 14.60 31.11 -0.38
C ASN A 240 13.17 31.03 0.15
N ILE A 241 12.18 31.28 -0.73
CA ILE A 241 10.76 31.24 -0.38
C ILE A 241 10.05 29.96 -0.87
N GLN A 242 10.79 29.03 -1.48
CA GLN A 242 10.28 27.76 -2.02
C GLN A 242 9.11 27.97 -3.01
N ARG A 243 9.35 28.78 -4.05
CA ARG A 243 8.36 29.14 -5.07
C ARG A 243 8.88 28.95 -6.49
N ILE A 244 7.97 28.59 -7.38
CA ILE A 244 8.08 28.70 -8.83
C ILE A 244 7.44 30.03 -9.22
N SER A 245 8.11 30.84 -10.03
CA SER A 245 7.59 32.07 -10.59
C SER A 245 7.44 31.92 -12.11
N ALA A 246 6.32 32.38 -12.66
CA ALA A 246 6.09 32.48 -14.09
C ALA A 246 5.70 33.92 -14.44
N GLU A 247 6.48 34.54 -15.30
CA GLU A 247 6.33 35.93 -15.73
C GLU A 247 5.90 35.98 -17.19
N PHE A 248 4.75 36.59 -17.46
CA PHE A 248 4.27 36.81 -18.81
C PHE A 248 4.72 38.18 -19.33
N HIS A 249 5.33 38.19 -20.52
CA HIS A 249 5.78 39.38 -21.23
C HIS A 249 5.09 39.47 -22.58
N SER A 250 4.50 40.62 -22.89
CA SER A 250 3.91 40.87 -24.20
C SER A 250 4.99 41.14 -25.25
N CYS A 251 4.79 40.66 -26.46
CA CYS A 251 5.65 40.96 -27.60
C CYS A 251 4.85 41.20 -28.86
N ILE A 252 5.53 41.67 -29.90
CA ILE A 252 5.06 41.65 -31.28
C ILE A 252 6.07 40.89 -32.14
N VAL A 253 5.62 40.40 -33.30
CA VAL A 253 6.49 39.76 -34.29
C VAL A 253 6.59 40.69 -35.49
N ASP A 254 7.80 41.06 -35.88
CA ASP A 254 8.02 41.94 -37.04
C ASP A 254 7.88 41.19 -38.38
N ASP A 255 7.93 41.92 -39.50
CA ASP A 255 7.81 41.36 -40.85
C ASP A 255 8.91 40.34 -41.21
N GLN A 256 9.99 40.28 -40.42
CA GLN A 256 11.08 39.32 -40.56
C GLN A 256 10.91 38.10 -39.62
N GLY A 257 9.82 38.04 -38.86
CA GLY A 257 9.55 36.96 -37.91
C GLY A 257 10.30 37.09 -36.58
N ARG A 258 10.90 38.24 -36.29
CA ARG A 258 11.66 38.47 -35.05
C ARG A 258 10.75 38.96 -33.94
N VAL A 259 11.04 38.53 -32.71
CA VAL A 259 10.30 38.93 -31.51
C VAL A 259 10.80 40.30 -31.04
N CYS A 260 9.88 41.25 -30.96
CA CYS A 260 10.14 42.64 -30.58
C CYS A 260 9.30 43.05 -29.36
N ASP A 261 9.77 44.06 -28.63
CA ASP A 261 8.96 44.76 -27.65
C ASP A 261 7.88 45.60 -28.35
N LEU A 262 6.95 46.17 -27.57
CA LEU A 262 5.84 46.96 -28.10
C LEU A 262 6.30 48.25 -28.83
N GLU A 263 7.56 48.64 -28.68
CA GLU A 263 8.18 49.77 -29.37
C GLU A 263 8.86 49.36 -30.69
N GLY A 264 8.85 48.05 -31.02
CA GLY A 264 9.45 47.51 -32.24
C GLY A 264 10.94 47.18 -32.12
N ASN A 265 11.53 47.25 -30.92
CA ASN A 265 12.91 46.85 -30.72
C ASN A 265 13.01 45.33 -30.55
N VAL A 266 13.94 44.69 -31.26
CA VAL A 266 14.19 43.25 -31.12
C VAL A 266 14.58 42.93 -29.68
N ILE A 267 13.91 41.94 -29.09
CA ILE A 267 14.21 41.45 -27.75
C ILE A 267 15.36 40.43 -27.88
N PRO A 268 16.57 40.73 -27.36
CA PRO A 268 17.65 39.77 -27.39
C PRO A 268 17.36 38.60 -26.44
N CYS A 269 17.87 37.41 -26.75
CA CYS A 269 17.85 36.27 -25.82
C CYS A 269 18.81 36.42 -24.63
N ASP A 270 19.34 37.62 -24.39
CA ASP A 270 20.32 37.92 -23.34
C ASP A 270 19.63 38.54 -22.11
N ALA A 271 20.11 38.17 -20.92
CA ALA A 271 19.45 38.39 -19.63
C ALA A 271 19.43 39.86 -19.17
N ASP A 272 20.16 40.75 -19.84
CA ASP A 272 20.41 42.12 -19.40
C ASP A 272 19.31 43.12 -19.79
N ARG A 273 18.52 42.86 -20.85
CA ARG A 273 17.38 43.70 -21.24
C ARG A 273 16.07 43.10 -20.74
N LYS A 274 15.68 43.45 -19.51
CA LYS A 274 14.43 42.98 -18.90
C LYS A 274 13.26 43.92 -19.22
N VAL A 275 12.44 43.54 -20.18
CA VAL A 275 11.10 44.13 -20.33
C VAL A 275 10.31 43.76 -19.07
N PRO A 276 9.64 44.69 -18.36
CA PRO A 276 8.86 44.35 -17.18
C PRO A 276 7.72 43.38 -17.55
N PRO A 277 7.40 42.39 -16.69
CA PRO A 277 6.31 41.48 -16.97
C PRO A 277 4.96 42.19 -16.88
N VAL A 278 4.05 41.82 -17.77
CA VAL A 278 2.65 42.25 -17.74
C VAL A 278 1.94 41.60 -16.55
N LYS A 279 2.30 40.34 -16.24
CA LYS A 279 1.72 39.60 -15.13
C LYS A 279 2.71 38.56 -14.58
N ARG A 280 2.72 38.39 -13.26
CA ARG A 280 3.51 37.37 -12.55
C ARG A 280 2.59 36.41 -11.80
N PHE A 281 2.95 35.14 -11.80
CA PHE A 281 2.31 34.06 -11.05
C PHE A 281 3.33 33.37 -10.14
N GLU A 282 2.94 33.02 -8.92
CA GLU A 282 3.83 32.36 -7.96
C GLU A 282 3.14 31.19 -7.26
N GLY A 283 3.73 30.00 -7.38
CA GLY A 283 3.17 28.75 -6.87
C GLY A 283 4.25 27.84 -6.30
N ARG A 284 3.83 26.74 -5.69
CA ARG A 284 4.70 25.72 -5.07
C ARG A 284 4.80 24.46 -5.90
N THR A 285 3.75 24.14 -6.66
CA THR A 285 3.65 22.94 -7.48
C THR A 285 3.33 23.30 -8.92
N ALA A 286 3.68 22.43 -9.85
CA ALA A 286 3.34 22.60 -11.25
C ALA A 286 1.84 22.66 -11.47
N LYS A 287 1.08 21.92 -10.65
CA LYS A 287 -0.39 21.94 -10.66
C LYS A 287 -0.92 23.32 -10.28
N GLU A 288 -0.42 23.91 -9.20
CA GLU A 288 -0.81 25.26 -8.76
C GLU A 288 -0.52 26.29 -9.87
N MET A 289 0.66 26.21 -10.49
CA MET A 289 1.04 27.07 -11.63
C MET A 289 0.11 26.90 -12.83
N THR A 290 -0.17 25.66 -13.21
CA THR A 290 -1.04 25.31 -14.35
C THR A 290 -2.45 25.87 -14.15
N VAL A 291 -3.04 25.68 -12.97
CA VAL A 291 -4.38 26.18 -12.64
C VAL A 291 -4.41 27.72 -12.69
N MET A 292 -3.46 28.40 -12.05
CA MET A 292 -3.42 29.86 -12.04
C MET A 292 -3.28 30.47 -13.44
N VAL A 293 -2.43 29.87 -14.28
CA VAL A 293 -2.10 30.42 -15.61
C VAL A 293 -3.15 30.06 -16.66
N PHE A 294 -3.64 28.82 -16.68
CA PHE A 294 -4.51 28.34 -17.77
C PHE A 294 -5.99 28.29 -17.41
N GLU A 295 -6.36 28.20 -16.14
CA GLU A 295 -7.76 28.05 -15.72
C GLU A 295 -8.31 29.33 -15.09
N GLU A 296 -7.52 29.98 -14.22
CA GLU A 296 -7.98 31.17 -13.48
C GLU A 296 -7.75 32.47 -14.24
N TRP A 297 -6.67 32.57 -15.01
CA TRP A 297 -6.38 33.75 -15.81
C TRP A 297 -7.21 33.78 -17.10
N LYS A 298 -8.44 34.28 -17.00
CA LYS A 298 -9.39 34.37 -18.13
C LYS A 298 -8.89 35.10 -19.37
N ALA A 299 -7.90 35.98 -19.23
CA ALA A 299 -7.29 36.75 -20.31
C ALA A 299 -5.93 36.17 -20.76
N CYS A 300 -5.69 34.88 -20.50
CA CYS A 300 -4.46 34.21 -20.92
C CYS A 300 -4.32 34.26 -22.46
N PRO A 301 -3.22 34.81 -23.00
CA PRO A 301 -3.04 34.98 -24.44
C PRO A 301 -2.51 33.72 -25.15
N LEU A 302 -2.18 32.66 -24.40
CA LEU A 302 -1.76 31.37 -24.98
C LEU A 302 -2.94 30.67 -25.66
N LYS A 303 -2.86 30.51 -26.98
CA LYS A 303 -3.90 29.86 -27.80
C LYS A 303 -3.45 28.49 -28.34
N SER A 304 -2.14 28.26 -28.40
CA SER A 304 -1.50 27.06 -28.88
C SER A 304 -1.40 26.03 -27.75
N LEU A 305 -2.00 24.87 -28.01
CA LEU A 305 -1.88 23.71 -27.13
C LEU A 305 -0.42 23.26 -26.97
N VAL A 306 0.42 23.46 -28.00
CA VAL A 306 1.84 23.11 -27.97
C VAL A 306 2.60 23.97 -26.96
N HIS A 307 2.29 25.27 -26.91
CA HIS A 307 2.87 26.21 -25.94
C HIS A 307 2.38 25.96 -24.52
N ALA A 308 1.09 25.73 -24.35
CA ALA A 308 0.54 25.36 -23.05
C ALA A 308 1.18 24.07 -22.52
N ALA A 309 1.37 23.06 -23.38
CA ALA A 309 2.03 21.82 -23.02
C ALA A 309 3.52 22.01 -22.68
N TYR A 310 4.22 22.89 -23.40
CA TYR A 310 5.60 23.27 -23.05
C TYR A 310 5.67 23.91 -21.67
N LEU A 311 4.86 24.93 -21.43
CA LEU A 311 4.88 25.65 -20.17
C LEU A 311 4.48 24.75 -18.99
N GLY A 312 3.53 23.82 -19.19
CA GLY A 312 3.23 22.79 -18.19
C GLY A 312 4.41 21.88 -17.85
N ARG A 313 5.22 21.48 -18.85
CA ARG A 313 6.46 20.71 -18.61
C ARG A 313 7.51 21.55 -17.88
N GLU A 314 7.65 22.83 -18.23
CA GLU A 314 8.55 23.74 -17.51
C GLU A 314 8.16 23.89 -16.05
N PHE A 315 6.86 23.96 -15.75
CA PHE A 315 6.39 23.97 -14.36
C PHE A 315 6.71 22.67 -13.62
N GLN A 316 6.58 21.51 -14.27
CA GLN A 316 6.98 20.22 -13.68
C GLN A 316 8.48 20.15 -13.43
N LYS A 317 9.29 20.62 -14.38
CA LYS A 317 10.75 20.70 -14.27
C LYS A 317 11.17 21.65 -13.15
N ALA A 318 10.50 22.79 -13.02
CA ALA A 318 10.73 23.76 -11.95
C ALA A 318 10.35 23.20 -10.57
N GLU A 319 9.21 22.51 -10.46
CA GLU A 319 8.80 21.82 -9.22
C GLU A 319 9.80 20.73 -8.82
N LEU A 320 10.25 19.92 -9.78
CA LEU A 320 11.25 18.88 -9.53
C LEU A 320 12.58 19.51 -9.05
N ALA A 321 13.02 20.57 -9.72
CA ALA A 321 14.22 21.30 -9.36
C ALA A 321 14.12 21.90 -7.94
N LEU A 322 12.97 22.45 -7.58
CA LEU A 322 12.72 23.00 -6.26
C LEU A 322 12.73 21.92 -5.17
N THR A 323 11.98 20.83 -5.38
CA THR A 323 11.82 19.74 -4.41
C THR A 323 13.07 18.89 -4.22
N GLN A 324 13.88 18.71 -5.27
CA GLN A 324 15.11 17.92 -5.23
C GLN A 324 16.38 18.76 -5.07
N GLY A 325 16.26 20.09 -5.00
CA GLY A 325 17.40 21.00 -4.89
C GLY A 325 18.27 21.08 -6.16
N LEU A 326 17.78 20.63 -7.31
CA LEU A 326 18.50 20.63 -8.59
C LEU A 326 18.45 22.01 -9.26
N LYS A 327 19.48 22.34 -10.07
CA LYS A 327 19.50 23.59 -10.81
C LYS A 327 18.38 23.58 -11.86
N TYR A 328 17.53 24.61 -11.83
CA TYR A 328 16.54 24.84 -12.89
C TYR A 328 17.16 25.71 -13.98
N VAL A 329 16.93 25.31 -15.23
CA VAL A 329 17.21 26.08 -16.45
C VAL A 329 16.01 25.88 -17.34
N GLN A 330 15.34 26.96 -17.72
CA GLN A 330 14.24 26.89 -18.68
C GLN A 330 14.81 26.46 -20.05
N ASP A 331 14.09 25.57 -20.72
CA ASP A 331 14.43 25.11 -22.08
C ASP A 331 14.27 26.23 -23.12
#